data_AF-A0A7X7IK82-F1
#
_entry.id   AF-A0A7X7IK82-F1
#
_cell.length_a   1.000
_cell.length_b   1.000
_cell.length_c   1.000
_cell.angle_alpha   90.00
_cell.angle_beta   90.00
_cell.angle_gamma   90.00
#
_symmetry.space_group_name_H-M   'P 1'
#
loop_
_entity.id
_entity.type
_entity.pdbx_description
1 polymer ?
#
loop_
_entity_poly.entity_id
_entity_poly.type
_entity_poly.pdbx_seq_one_letter_code
_entity_poly.pdbx_strand_id
1 'polypeptide(L)'
;MIKQWMVCQCLGIFGALSASMPSSQPITLCKKSPATQSSSNWVRIELRELPDPVLPTPVVRPQMCIYVNTFDHSQYLVMNLPDKAVRIRYFSGSEPTIAEYDSRTKHLFWGIPDPKVREKAIADIRKYPMTLSDVKKLICATGAEIIQETTTSEQGLTRVDLLYMGGTSCAESEERGVQDTVWVSPADGQIRKLLTRLGPGRQIDYFPVKAVRDIYEVGVPRDAKVIECRPTASAAAVLDRLTWRAEKGWGSYVAVLTETDFRKSWGSRKMFLSLFARQNNYFLYATYSLQERDVPESSLLKLSNWPKPDFEEVLELTGRIAPMFFYATDGKRVWHGETRMTQPNEPVFNERNSSVTEFPILSSYCLTNYLWKGYRQLGIYGFGPAADTLSDEQRPNLMGLRLRTGDFKTAAPEGTRRIEKIFWIDPKRDDLPSESIALSEHFGPGNRKETTRIFTRYETWARTSSNLWYPQQWETTFSRTPGEKTTEDFTRQYNLQISTTLSIDPAWFASRKAALKECGADLMK
;
A
#
# COMPACT_ATOMS: atom_id res chain seq x y z
N MET A 1 -7.74 5.26 24.39
CA MET A 1 -7.12 3.94 24.17
C MET A 1 -8.25 2.96 23.83
N ILE A 2 -8.70 2.92 22.56
CA ILE A 2 -9.73 2.01 22.04
C ILE A 2 -9.24 1.54 20.66
N LYS A 3 -9.00 0.24 20.53
CA LYS A 3 -8.57 -0.45 19.30
C LYS A 3 -9.73 -1.31 18.78
N GLN A 4 -10.04 -1.14 17.49
CA GLN A 4 -10.48 -2.12 16.47
C GLN A 4 -11.75 -2.96 16.79
N TRP A 5 -12.72 -3.12 15.88
CA TRP A 5 -12.59 -3.81 14.58
C TRP A 5 -13.70 -3.37 13.60
N MET A 6 -13.42 -3.52 12.29
CA MET A 6 -14.34 -3.35 11.15
C MET A 6 -14.75 -1.92 10.73
N VAL A 7 -13.74 -1.09 10.48
CA VAL A 7 -13.76 -0.18 9.31
C VAL A 7 -12.58 -0.57 8.44
N CYS A 8 -12.81 -1.47 7.48
CA CYS A 8 -11.84 -1.74 6.42
C CYS A 8 -11.72 -0.49 5.53
N GLN A 9 -10.70 0.32 5.81
CA GLN A 9 -9.95 1.18 4.89
C GLN A 9 -10.73 1.80 3.73
N CYS A 10 -11.32 2.99 3.93
CA CYS A 10 -11.89 3.82 2.85
C CYS A 10 -11.89 5.33 3.18
N LEU A 11 -10.75 5.93 3.53
CA LEU A 11 -10.52 7.38 3.50
C LEU A 11 -9.00 7.57 3.30
N GLY A 12 -8.46 8.32 2.35
CA GLY A 12 -9.00 9.11 1.26
C GLY A 12 -7.80 9.72 0.53
N ILE A 13 -7.84 9.77 -0.80
CA ILE A 13 -7.11 10.78 -1.57
C ILE A 13 -8.12 11.35 -2.57
N PHE A 14 -8.55 12.57 -2.31
CA PHE A 14 -9.26 13.42 -3.27
C PHE A 14 -8.25 14.04 -4.23
N GLY A 15 -8.63 14.19 -5.49
CA GLY A 15 -7.91 14.98 -6.49
C GLY A 15 -8.42 14.69 -7.90
N ALA A 16 -9.34 15.53 -8.37
CA ALA A 16 -10.10 15.41 -9.61
C ALA A 16 -9.27 15.16 -10.88
N LEU A 17 -9.73 14.23 -11.73
CA LEU A 17 -9.26 14.08 -13.10
C LEU A 17 -10.39 13.66 -14.04
N SER A 18 -10.72 14.55 -14.97
CA SER A 18 -11.62 14.33 -16.10
C SER A 18 -10.84 14.37 -17.41
N ALA A 19 -10.21 13.25 -17.81
CA ALA A 19 -9.62 13.12 -19.15
C ALA A 19 -10.45 12.14 -20.00
N SER A 20 -10.69 12.50 -21.26
CA SER A 20 -11.63 11.90 -22.20
C SER A 20 -10.88 11.37 -23.42
N MET A 21 -11.03 10.08 -23.77
CA MET A 21 -10.88 9.43 -25.09
C MET A 21 -11.31 7.94 -24.97
N PRO A 22 -11.65 7.19 -26.04
CA PRO A 22 -12.44 7.48 -27.24
C PRO A 22 -13.88 6.87 -27.14
N SER A 23 -14.63 7.00 -28.24
CA SER A 23 -16.07 6.74 -28.40
C SER A 23 -16.63 5.46 -27.79
N SER A 24 -17.82 5.65 -27.20
CA SER A 24 -18.82 4.71 -26.73
C SER A 24 -18.93 3.40 -27.52
N GLN A 25 -18.39 2.33 -26.95
CA GLN A 25 -19.01 1.02 -27.07
C GLN A 25 -19.44 0.57 -25.66
N PRO A 26 -20.66 0.01 -25.50
CA PRO A 26 -21.05 -0.59 -24.23
C PRO A 26 -20.12 -1.78 -23.96
N ILE A 27 -19.15 -1.58 -23.08
CA ILE A 27 -18.34 -2.67 -22.55
C ILE A 27 -19.32 -3.60 -21.83
N THR A 28 -19.41 -4.84 -22.30
CA THR A 28 -20.13 -5.89 -21.57
C THR A 28 -19.27 -6.24 -20.35
N LEU A 29 -19.58 -5.62 -19.20
CA LEU A 29 -18.71 -5.53 -18.01
C LEU A 29 -18.55 -6.84 -17.23
N CYS A 30 -19.28 -7.89 -17.58
CA CYS A 30 -19.07 -9.24 -17.08
C CYS A 30 -19.14 -10.19 -18.27
N LYS A 31 -18.14 -11.08 -18.43
CA LYS A 31 -18.42 -12.33 -19.16
C LYS A 31 -19.65 -12.93 -18.50
N LYS A 32 -20.67 -13.24 -19.31
CA LYS A 32 -21.91 -13.90 -18.86
C LYS A 32 -21.52 -14.94 -17.82
N SER A 33 -21.91 -14.72 -16.56
CA SER A 33 -21.93 -15.81 -15.60
C SER A 33 -22.73 -16.92 -16.28
N PRO A 34 -22.21 -18.16 -16.35
CA PRO A 34 -22.85 -19.22 -17.12
C PRO A 34 -24.33 -19.28 -16.76
N ALA A 35 -25.16 -19.33 -17.80
CA ALA A 35 -26.60 -19.01 -17.81
C ALA A 35 -27.48 -19.99 -17.00
N THR A 36 -26.94 -20.61 -15.96
CA THR A 36 -27.58 -21.60 -15.09
C THR A 36 -27.45 -21.26 -13.61
N GLN A 37 -26.97 -20.05 -13.25
CA GLN A 37 -26.83 -19.68 -11.83
C GLN A 37 -28.17 -19.30 -11.20
N SER A 38 -28.71 -20.27 -10.45
CA SER A 38 -29.75 -20.13 -9.44
C SER A 38 -29.69 -18.79 -8.70
N SER A 39 -30.85 -18.17 -8.48
CA SER A 39 -31.06 -16.98 -7.65
C SER A 39 -30.73 -17.17 -6.16
N SER A 40 -30.09 -18.27 -5.76
CA SER A 40 -29.84 -18.65 -4.36
C SER A 40 -28.55 -18.10 -3.74
N ASN A 41 -27.63 -17.53 -4.53
CA ASN A 41 -26.26 -17.25 -4.05
C ASN A 41 -26.02 -15.78 -3.69
N TRP A 42 -26.98 -14.89 -3.95
CA TRP A 42 -26.86 -13.47 -3.66
C TRP A 42 -27.60 -13.08 -2.38
N VAL A 43 -26.90 -12.36 -1.52
CA VAL A 43 -27.46 -11.78 -0.29
C VAL A 43 -27.25 -10.28 -0.31
N ARG A 44 -28.33 -9.53 -0.10
CA ARG A 44 -28.30 -8.10 0.21
C ARG A 44 -28.27 -7.92 1.72
N ILE A 45 -27.31 -7.14 2.21
CA ILE A 45 -27.09 -6.83 3.60
C ILE A 45 -27.29 -5.33 3.77
N GLU A 46 -28.23 -4.94 4.63
CA GLU A 46 -28.46 -3.55 4.96
C GLU A 46 -27.94 -3.26 6.36
N LEU A 47 -27.08 -2.24 6.48
CA LEU A 47 -26.61 -1.76 7.77
C LEU A 47 -27.31 -0.44 8.10
N ARG A 48 -27.96 -0.39 9.26
CA ARG A 48 -28.61 0.80 9.80
C ARG A 48 -28.09 1.07 11.20
N GLU A 49 -27.57 2.28 11.45
CA GLU A 49 -27.34 2.71 12.83
C GLU A 49 -28.69 3.12 13.45
N LEU A 50 -28.92 2.75 14.70
CA LEU A 50 -30.12 3.16 15.42
C LEU A 50 -29.94 4.58 15.96
N PRO A 51 -31.04 5.31 16.19
CA PRO A 51 -30.97 6.61 16.84
C PRO A 51 -30.34 6.47 18.23
N ASP A 52 -29.32 7.27 18.52
CA ASP A 52 -28.79 7.38 19.88
C ASP A 52 -29.83 8.12 20.75
N PRO A 53 -30.37 7.49 21.81
CA PRO A 53 -31.37 8.13 22.65
C PRO A 53 -30.83 9.34 23.44
N VAL A 54 -29.51 9.54 23.52
CA VAL A 54 -28.86 10.60 24.30
C VAL A 54 -28.53 11.83 23.44
N LEU A 55 -28.40 11.68 22.11
CA LEU A 55 -28.06 12.79 21.22
C LEU A 55 -29.33 13.46 20.65
N PRO A 56 -29.54 14.78 20.89
CA PRO A 56 -30.77 15.48 20.50
C PRO A 56 -30.93 15.69 18.99
N THR A 57 -29.89 15.40 18.18
CA THR A 57 -29.91 15.59 16.73
C THR A 57 -29.63 14.27 16.03
N PRO A 58 -30.54 13.78 15.15
CA PRO A 58 -30.27 12.59 14.35
C PRO A 58 -29.07 12.88 13.44
N VAL A 59 -27.93 12.27 13.72
CA VAL A 59 -26.77 12.36 12.83
C VAL A 59 -27.14 11.59 11.56
N VAL A 60 -27.35 12.31 10.45
CA VAL A 60 -27.57 11.69 9.13
C VAL A 60 -26.27 11.03 8.70
N ARG A 61 -26.15 9.73 8.97
CA ARG A 61 -24.97 8.94 8.64
C ARG A 61 -25.19 8.14 7.36
N PRO A 62 -24.11 7.77 6.65
CA PRO A 62 -24.22 7.04 5.41
C PRO A 62 -24.99 5.74 5.59
N GLN A 63 -26.05 5.54 4.82
CA GLN A 63 -26.68 4.23 4.70
C GLN A 63 -25.82 3.37 3.78
N MET A 64 -25.50 2.16 4.24
CA MET A 64 -24.70 1.21 3.48
C MET A 64 -25.53 -0.02 3.14
N CYS A 65 -25.49 -0.40 1.88
CA CYS A 65 -26.08 -1.62 1.36
C CYS A 65 -25.00 -2.44 0.68
N ILE A 66 -24.89 -3.71 1.04
CA ILE A 66 -23.87 -4.61 0.53
C ILE A 66 -24.56 -5.76 -0.19
N TYR A 67 -24.17 -6.05 -1.42
CA TYR A 67 -24.58 -7.25 -2.14
C TYR A 67 -23.39 -8.20 -2.17
N VAL A 68 -23.60 -9.44 -1.77
CA VAL A 68 -22.54 -10.45 -1.71
C VAL A 68 -22.99 -11.68 -2.47
N ASN A 69 -22.13 -12.18 -3.35
CA ASN A 69 -22.28 -13.50 -3.96
C ASN A 69 -21.42 -14.50 -3.19
N THR A 70 -22.07 -15.45 -2.52
CA THR A 70 -21.38 -16.41 -1.67
C THR A 70 -20.64 -17.48 -2.47
N PHE A 71 -21.01 -17.70 -3.73
CA PHE A 71 -20.41 -18.71 -4.59
C PHE A 71 -19.11 -18.24 -5.23
N ASP A 72 -19.12 -17.09 -5.91
CA ASP A 72 -17.93 -16.56 -6.60
C ASP A 72 -17.16 -15.51 -5.78
N HIS A 73 -17.66 -15.18 -4.59
CA HIS A 73 -17.09 -14.20 -3.66
C HIS A 73 -17.02 -12.76 -4.21
N SER A 74 -17.93 -12.39 -5.11
CA SER A 74 -18.06 -11.01 -5.60
C SER A 74 -18.91 -10.17 -4.65
N GLN A 75 -18.66 -8.85 -4.66
CA GLN A 75 -19.36 -7.91 -3.79
C GLN A 75 -19.64 -6.58 -4.49
N TYR A 76 -20.79 -6.00 -4.17
CA TYR A 76 -21.10 -4.59 -4.41
C TYR A 76 -21.34 -3.89 -3.07
N LEU A 77 -20.70 -2.75 -2.85
CA LEU A 77 -20.92 -1.87 -1.71
C LEU A 77 -21.51 -0.56 -2.21
N VAL A 78 -22.75 -0.28 -1.84
CA VAL A 78 -23.46 0.97 -2.14
C VAL A 78 -23.47 1.83 -0.89
N MET A 79 -22.89 3.02 -0.98
CA MET A 79 -22.81 4.01 0.09
C MET A 79 -23.57 5.26 -0.31
N ASN A 80 -24.63 5.58 0.44
CA ASN A 80 -25.33 6.85 0.32
C ASN A 80 -24.66 7.87 1.24
N LEU A 81 -24.07 8.92 0.68
CA LEU A 81 -23.31 9.94 1.41
C LEU A 81 -24.25 11.07 1.91
N PRO A 82 -23.85 11.84 2.94
CA PRO A 82 -24.73 12.84 3.58
C PRO A 82 -25.23 13.93 2.64
N ASP A 83 -24.48 14.24 1.59
CA ASP A 83 -24.81 15.22 0.55
C ASP A 83 -25.65 14.64 -0.59
N LYS A 84 -26.30 13.48 -0.37
CA LYS A 84 -27.08 12.72 -1.35
C LYS A 84 -26.25 12.13 -2.50
N ALA A 85 -24.93 12.25 -2.46
CA ALA A 85 -24.07 11.55 -3.41
C ALA A 85 -24.08 10.05 -3.12
N VAL A 86 -24.11 9.23 -4.16
CA VAL A 86 -23.93 7.78 -4.09
C VAL A 86 -22.51 7.43 -4.51
N ARG A 87 -21.87 6.53 -3.76
CA ARG A 87 -20.64 5.85 -4.15
C ARG A 87 -20.89 4.34 -4.21
N ILE A 88 -20.53 3.71 -5.31
CA ILE A 88 -20.73 2.28 -5.52
C ILE A 88 -19.38 1.65 -5.79
N ARG A 89 -18.98 0.67 -4.98
CA ARG A 89 -17.76 -0.10 -5.18
C ARG A 89 -18.10 -1.53 -5.57
N TYR A 90 -17.46 -2.04 -6.61
CA TYR A 90 -17.51 -3.44 -7.02
C TYR A 90 -16.16 -4.12 -6.73
N PHE A 91 -16.24 -5.37 -6.32
CA PHE A 91 -15.12 -6.26 -6.14
C PHE A 91 -15.46 -7.63 -6.75
N SER A 92 -14.57 -8.17 -7.58
CA SER A 92 -14.71 -9.51 -8.13
C SER A 92 -13.96 -10.54 -7.28
N GLY A 93 -14.64 -11.63 -6.92
CA GLY A 93 -13.98 -12.76 -6.26
C GLY A 93 -13.35 -13.77 -7.24
N SER A 94 -13.78 -13.76 -8.50
CA SER A 94 -13.24 -14.64 -9.56
C SER A 94 -12.06 -14.03 -10.31
N GLU A 95 -12.05 -12.71 -10.50
CA GLU A 95 -10.99 -11.99 -11.23
C GLU A 95 -10.30 -10.95 -10.32
N PRO A 96 -9.06 -10.53 -10.61
CA PRO A 96 -8.39 -9.45 -9.88
C PRO A 96 -8.90 -8.09 -10.36
N THR A 97 -10.18 -7.84 -10.14
CA THR A 97 -10.87 -6.63 -10.63
C THR A 97 -11.59 -5.92 -9.50
N ILE A 98 -11.45 -4.59 -9.46
CA ILE A 98 -12.25 -3.69 -8.64
C ILE A 98 -12.78 -2.54 -9.47
N ALA A 99 -13.87 -1.94 -9.01
CA ALA A 99 -14.37 -0.72 -9.59
C ALA A 99 -14.99 0.20 -8.55
N GLU A 100 -14.98 1.51 -8.81
CA GLU A 100 -15.65 2.49 -7.97
C GLU A 100 -16.31 3.58 -8.81
N TYR A 101 -17.59 3.77 -8.59
CA TYR A 101 -18.37 4.88 -9.13
C TYR A 101 -18.55 5.96 -8.06
N ASP A 102 -18.34 7.22 -8.42
CA ASP A 102 -18.69 8.38 -7.60
C ASP A 102 -19.63 9.31 -8.36
N SER A 103 -20.88 9.40 -7.89
CA SER A 103 -21.93 10.20 -8.51
C SER A 103 -21.63 11.71 -8.61
N ARG A 104 -20.74 12.26 -7.77
CA ARG A 104 -20.34 13.67 -7.87
C ARG A 104 -19.56 13.94 -9.14
N THR A 105 -18.70 12.98 -9.51
CA THR A 105 -17.84 13.09 -10.70
C THR A 105 -18.45 12.41 -11.92
N LYS A 106 -19.45 11.55 -11.72
CA LYS A 106 -20.02 10.65 -12.74
C LYS A 106 -18.98 9.74 -13.39
N HIS A 107 -17.88 9.47 -12.68
CA HIS A 107 -16.82 8.60 -13.15
C HIS A 107 -16.94 7.22 -12.50
N LEU A 108 -16.69 6.18 -13.30
CA LEU A 108 -16.52 4.80 -12.88
C LEU A 108 -15.07 4.40 -13.11
N PHE A 109 -14.29 4.32 -12.05
CA PHE A 109 -12.90 3.87 -12.09
C PHE A 109 -12.85 2.35 -12.10
N TRP A 110 -12.00 1.79 -12.95
CA TRP A 110 -11.84 0.34 -13.11
C TRP A 110 -10.37 -0.03 -12.89
N GLY A 111 -10.08 -0.95 -11.98
CA GLY A 111 -8.72 -1.15 -11.47
C GLY A 111 -8.43 -2.58 -11.03
N ILE A 112 -7.25 -2.76 -10.41
CA ILE A 112 -6.77 -4.06 -9.90
C ILE A 112 -6.61 -3.97 -8.38
N PRO A 113 -7.25 -4.83 -7.58
CA PRO A 113 -7.04 -4.84 -6.13
C PRO A 113 -5.62 -5.33 -5.80
N ASP A 114 -5.06 -4.81 -4.72
CA ASP A 114 -3.88 -5.44 -4.10
C ASP A 114 -4.22 -6.89 -3.71
N PRO A 115 -3.36 -7.89 -4.00
CA PRO A 115 -3.64 -9.30 -3.70
C PRO A 115 -4.00 -9.57 -2.24
N LYS A 116 -3.34 -8.90 -1.27
CA LYS A 116 -3.65 -9.07 0.16
C LYS A 116 -4.99 -8.47 0.52
N VAL A 117 -5.33 -7.34 -0.08
CA VAL A 117 -6.66 -6.72 0.08
C VAL A 117 -7.73 -7.63 -0.53
N ARG A 118 -7.44 -8.24 -1.68
CA ARG A 118 -8.31 -9.19 -2.36
C ARG A 118 -8.55 -10.45 -1.53
N GLU A 119 -7.49 -11.07 -1.01
CA GLU A 119 -7.57 -12.23 -0.13
C GLU A 119 -8.41 -11.94 1.12
N LYS A 120 -8.16 -10.79 1.75
CA LYS A 120 -8.93 -10.35 2.92
C LYS A 120 -10.41 -10.14 2.56
N ALA A 121 -10.71 -9.47 1.45
CA ALA A 121 -12.08 -9.25 1.00
C ALA A 121 -12.82 -10.57 0.75
N ILE A 122 -12.18 -11.53 0.07
CA ILE A 122 -12.75 -12.88 -0.14
C ILE A 122 -13.00 -13.59 1.19
N ALA A 123 -12.03 -13.54 2.12
CA ALA A 123 -12.18 -14.14 3.44
C ALA A 123 -13.32 -13.51 4.26
N ASP A 124 -13.52 -12.20 4.14
CA ASP A 124 -14.63 -11.49 4.79
C ASP A 124 -15.97 -11.82 4.13
N ILE A 125 -16.03 -11.92 2.80
CA ILE A 125 -17.23 -12.30 2.04
C ILE A 125 -17.72 -13.70 2.40
N ARG A 126 -16.80 -14.66 2.58
CA ARG A 126 -17.11 -16.05 2.97
C ARG A 126 -17.87 -16.19 4.29
N LYS A 127 -17.86 -15.14 5.13
CA LYS A 127 -18.60 -15.12 6.40
C LYS A 127 -20.10 -14.88 6.21
N TYR A 128 -20.54 -14.54 5.00
CA TYR A 128 -21.94 -14.18 4.75
C TYR A 128 -22.71 -15.27 4.00
N PRO A 129 -24.03 -15.39 4.28
CA PRO A 129 -24.71 -14.83 5.45
C PRO A 129 -24.20 -15.51 6.72
N MET A 130 -24.10 -14.76 7.82
CA MET A 130 -23.57 -15.28 9.07
C MET A 130 -24.52 -16.30 9.71
N THR A 131 -23.96 -17.21 10.49
CA THR A 131 -24.72 -18.10 11.39
C THR A 131 -24.69 -17.58 12.82
N LEU A 132 -25.57 -18.12 13.68
CA LEU A 132 -25.52 -17.85 15.12
C LEU A 132 -24.15 -18.23 15.74
N SER A 133 -23.52 -19.31 15.26
CA SER A 133 -22.19 -19.74 15.71
C SER A 133 -21.13 -18.69 15.40
N ASP A 134 -21.20 -18.06 14.23
CA ASP A 134 -20.25 -17.02 13.83
C ASP A 134 -20.39 -15.77 14.71
N VAL A 135 -21.62 -15.37 15.05
CA VAL A 135 -21.86 -14.26 15.99
C VAL A 135 -21.26 -14.58 17.36
N LYS A 136 -21.51 -15.77 17.91
CA LYS A 136 -20.95 -16.19 19.21
C LYS A 136 -19.42 -16.16 19.20
N LYS A 137 -18.79 -16.65 18.11
CA LYS A 137 -17.32 -16.60 17.95
C LYS A 137 -16.79 -15.18 17.92
N LEU A 138 -17.46 -14.26 17.24
CA LEU A 138 -17.06 -12.86 17.21
C LEU A 138 -17.14 -12.20 18.60
N ILE A 139 -18.19 -12.49 19.37
CA ILE A 139 -18.34 -12.02 20.76
C ILE A 139 -17.16 -12.55 21.59
N CYS A 140 -16.93 -13.86 21.59
CA CYS A 140 -15.84 -14.50 22.35
C CYS A 140 -14.44 -14.01 21.94
N ALA A 141 -14.22 -13.69 20.65
CA ALA A 141 -12.94 -13.18 20.17
C ALA A 141 -12.58 -11.81 20.78
N THR A 142 -13.54 -11.09 21.35
CA THR A 142 -13.30 -9.83 22.07
C THR A 142 -12.93 -10.03 23.55
N GLY A 143 -12.85 -11.28 24.00
CA GLY A 143 -12.66 -11.64 25.41
C GLY A 143 -13.94 -11.57 26.25
N ALA A 144 -15.10 -11.39 25.60
CA ALA A 144 -16.40 -11.42 26.26
C ALA A 144 -16.90 -12.85 26.48
N GLU A 145 -17.64 -13.06 27.57
CA GLU A 145 -18.31 -14.31 27.90
C GLU A 145 -19.82 -14.16 27.72
N ILE A 146 -20.46 -15.13 27.05
CA ILE A 146 -21.91 -15.17 26.90
C ILE A 146 -22.49 -15.79 28.16
N ILE A 147 -23.19 -14.97 28.95
CA ILE A 147 -23.71 -15.36 30.27
C ILE A 147 -25.16 -15.85 30.22
N GLN A 148 -25.92 -15.44 29.20
CA GLN A 148 -27.29 -15.89 29.02
C GLN A 148 -27.66 -15.95 27.53
N GLU A 149 -28.39 -17.00 27.18
CA GLU A 149 -28.96 -17.21 25.85
C GLU A 149 -30.45 -17.55 26.00
N THR A 150 -31.32 -16.69 25.48
CA THR A 150 -32.77 -16.92 25.52
C THR A 150 -33.28 -17.12 24.10
N THR A 151 -33.96 -18.25 23.86
CA THR A 151 -34.50 -18.59 22.54
C THR A 151 -36.02 -18.52 22.53
N THR A 152 -36.58 -17.81 21.56
CA THR A 152 -38.02 -17.69 21.32
C THR A 152 -38.35 -17.83 19.83
N SER A 153 -39.62 -18.03 19.48
CA SER A 153 -40.08 -17.96 18.09
C SER A 153 -40.75 -16.62 17.83
N GLU A 154 -40.33 -15.92 16.77
CA GLU A 154 -40.87 -14.62 16.39
C GLU A 154 -41.01 -14.57 14.86
N GLN A 155 -42.23 -14.34 14.35
CA GLN A 155 -42.51 -14.20 12.91
C GLN A 155 -41.99 -15.37 12.04
N GLY A 156 -42.02 -16.60 12.58
CA GLY A 156 -41.51 -17.79 11.89
C GLY A 156 -39.98 -17.92 11.88
N LEU A 157 -39.27 -17.04 12.59
CA LEU A 157 -37.83 -17.11 12.83
C LEU A 157 -37.53 -17.55 14.27
N THR A 158 -36.36 -18.16 14.47
CA THR A 158 -35.82 -18.40 15.80
C THR A 158 -35.11 -17.13 16.25
N ARG A 159 -35.69 -16.44 17.24
CA ARG A 159 -35.08 -15.30 17.90
C ARG A 159 -34.19 -15.79 19.04
N VAL A 160 -32.95 -15.34 19.05
CA VAL A 160 -31.96 -15.63 20.09
C VAL A 160 -31.46 -14.32 20.67
N ASP A 161 -31.72 -14.11 21.94
CA ASP A 161 -31.18 -13.00 22.73
C ASP A 161 -29.91 -13.47 23.44
N LEU A 162 -28.77 -12.85 23.12
CA LEU A 162 -27.46 -13.14 23.68
C LEU A 162 -27.05 -12.02 24.61
N LEU A 163 -26.96 -12.30 25.91
CA LEU A 163 -26.40 -11.41 26.91
C LEU A 163 -24.96 -11.82 27.20
N TYR A 164 -24.02 -10.89 27.06
CA TYR A 164 -22.60 -11.14 27.30
C TYR A 164 -21.93 -10.03 28.10
N MET A 165 -20.84 -10.39 28.77
CA MET A 165 -20.10 -9.52 29.68
C MET A 165 -18.58 -9.66 29.51
N GLY A 166 -17.84 -8.62 29.88
CA GLY A 166 -16.38 -8.60 29.83
C GLY A 166 -15.81 -8.36 28.43
N GLY A 167 -14.47 -8.35 28.35
CA GLY A 167 -13.75 -8.10 27.11
C GLY A 167 -13.89 -6.67 26.58
N THR A 168 -13.30 -6.41 25.42
CA THR A 168 -13.28 -5.06 24.81
C THR A 168 -14.66 -4.61 24.31
N SER A 169 -15.59 -5.54 24.10
CA SER A 169 -16.96 -5.24 23.64
C SER A 169 -17.83 -4.60 24.72
N CYS A 170 -17.52 -4.82 26.00
CA CYS A 170 -18.32 -4.31 27.12
C CYS A 170 -17.68 -3.08 27.80
N ALA A 171 -16.62 -2.50 27.23
CA ALA A 171 -15.78 -1.48 27.87
C ALA A 171 -16.54 -0.20 28.27
N GLU A 172 -17.73 0.04 27.71
CA GLU A 172 -18.59 1.19 28.04
C GLU A 172 -19.83 0.79 28.87
N SER A 173 -20.04 -0.50 29.17
CA SER A 173 -21.26 -1.03 29.81
C SER A 173 -21.00 -2.18 30.80
N GLU A 174 -19.92 -2.10 31.57
CA GLU A 174 -19.46 -3.19 32.45
C GLU A 174 -20.51 -3.63 33.49
N GLU A 175 -21.37 -2.73 33.98
CA GLU A 175 -22.36 -3.05 35.03
C GLU A 175 -23.62 -3.79 34.55
N ARG A 176 -23.96 -3.75 33.26
CA ARG A 176 -25.25 -4.28 32.74
C ARG A 176 -25.11 -5.37 31.67
N GLY A 177 -23.90 -5.60 31.16
CA GLY A 177 -23.66 -6.44 30.01
C GLY A 177 -24.24 -5.85 28.72
N VAL A 178 -23.89 -6.45 27.58
CA VAL A 178 -24.41 -6.08 26.26
C VAL A 178 -25.35 -7.18 25.79
N GLN A 179 -26.49 -6.77 25.21
CA GLN A 179 -27.45 -7.70 24.62
C GLN A 179 -27.53 -7.52 23.11
N ASP A 180 -27.20 -8.58 22.37
CA ASP A 180 -27.47 -8.67 20.95
C ASP A 180 -28.67 -9.61 20.71
N THR A 181 -29.53 -9.26 19.75
CA THR A 181 -30.67 -10.08 19.35
C THR A 181 -30.46 -10.56 17.92
N VAL A 182 -30.57 -11.87 17.70
CA VAL A 182 -30.36 -12.53 16.41
C VAL A 182 -31.64 -13.22 15.98
N TRP A 183 -32.11 -13.01 14.75
CA TRP A 183 -33.21 -13.77 14.16
C TRP A 183 -32.66 -14.69 13.08
N VAL A 184 -32.87 -15.98 13.29
CA VAL A 184 -32.33 -17.08 12.48
C VAL A 184 -33.47 -17.78 11.74
N SER A 185 -33.27 -18.05 10.47
CA SER A 185 -34.18 -18.86 9.65
C SER A 185 -34.07 -20.34 10.05
N PRO A 186 -35.14 -20.99 10.54
CA PRO A 186 -35.08 -22.40 10.93
C PRO A 186 -34.81 -23.35 9.76
N ALA A 187 -35.11 -22.92 8.53
CA ALA A 187 -35.00 -23.74 7.33
C ALA A 187 -33.54 -23.99 6.91
N ASP A 188 -32.65 -23.01 7.11
CA ASP A 188 -31.27 -23.03 6.63
C ASP A 188 -30.25 -22.58 7.69
N GLY A 189 -30.69 -22.23 8.90
CA GLY A 189 -29.83 -21.80 10.01
C GLY A 189 -29.15 -20.44 9.81
N GLN A 190 -29.55 -19.69 8.77
CA GLN A 190 -28.92 -18.41 8.42
C GLN A 190 -29.56 -17.25 9.17
N ILE A 191 -28.75 -16.25 9.54
CA ILE A 191 -29.26 -15.01 10.12
C ILE A 191 -30.03 -14.22 9.06
N ARG A 192 -31.21 -13.75 9.44
CA ARG A 192 -32.03 -12.80 8.66
C ARG A 192 -31.96 -11.39 9.22
N LYS A 193 -31.75 -11.27 10.53
CA LYS A 193 -31.61 -9.98 11.22
C LYS A 193 -30.69 -10.12 12.41
N LEU A 194 -29.84 -9.13 12.63
CA LEU A 194 -28.99 -8.98 13.81
C LEU A 194 -29.16 -7.56 14.34
N LEU A 195 -29.58 -7.45 15.59
CA LEU A 195 -29.63 -6.21 16.33
C LEU A 195 -28.47 -6.25 17.33
N THR A 196 -27.49 -5.37 17.14
CA THR A 196 -26.41 -5.19 18.11
C THR A 196 -26.63 -3.93 18.92
N ARG A 197 -26.44 -4.03 20.24
CA ARG A 197 -26.56 -2.89 21.16
C ARG A 197 -25.21 -2.41 21.68
N LEU A 198 -24.18 -2.50 20.84
CA LEU A 198 -22.87 -1.88 21.07
C LEU A 198 -22.92 -0.38 20.69
N GLY A 199 -22.66 0.52 21.65
CA GLY A 199 -22.68 1.97 21.43
C GLY A 199 -24.07 2.49 20.99
N PRO A 200 -24.19 3.33 19.94
CA PRO A 200 -25.48 3.86 19.47
C PRO A 200 -26.45 2.81 18.90
N GLY A 201 -26.12 1.52 18.96
CA GLY A 201 -26.92 0.42 18.45
C GLY A 201 -26.88 0.33 16.93
N ARG A 202 -26.87 -0.88 16.39
CA ARG A 202 -26.93 -1.13 14.94
C ARG A 202 -27.87 -2.27 14.63
N GLN A 203 -28.57 -2.16 13.52
CA GLN A 203 -29.36 -3.21 12.94
C GLN A 203 -28.72 -3.64 11.61
N ILE A 204 -28.60 -4.95 11.41
CA ILE A 204 -28.12 -5.58 10.20
C ILE A 204 -29.23 -6.51 9.70
N ASP A 205 -29.74 -6.25 8.51
CA ASP A 205 -30.77 -7.09 7.89
C ASP A 205 -30.19 -7.82 6.67
N TYR A 206 -30.51 -9.11 6.52
CA TYR A 206 -30.03 -9.99 5.45
C TYR A 206 -31.20 -10.46 4.59
N PHE A 207 -31.12 -10.17 3.29
CA PHE A 207 -32.16 -10.50 2.32
C PHE A 207 -31.58 -11.36 1.20
N PRO A 208 -32.06 -12.60 1.01
CA PRO A 208 -31.82 -13.31 -0.24
C PRO A 208 -32.37 -12.49 -1.41
N VAL A 209 -31.57 -12.31 -2.46
CA VAL A 209 -31.98 -11.51 -3.63
C VAL A 209 -31.71 -12.27 -4.92
N LYS A 210 -32.39 -11.86 -6.00
CA LYS A 210 -32.09 -12.34 -7.35
C LYS A 210 -30.65 -11.98 -7.73
N ALA A 211 -30.10 -12.73 -8.67
CA ALA A 211 -28.72 -12.52 -9.11
C ALA A 211 -28.50 -11.10 -9.62
N VAL A 212 -27.48 -10.43 -9.07
CA VAL A 212 -27.01 -9.11 -9.52
C VAL A 212 -25.99 -9.33 -10.64
N ARG A 213 -26.34 -8.94 -11.87
CA ARG A 213 -25.56 -9.29 -13.06
C ARG A 213 -24.48 -8.27 -13.41
N ASP A 214 -24.73 -7.01 -13.12
CA ASP A 214 -23.80 -5.92 -13.42
C ASP A 214 -23.91 -4.77 -12.40
N ILE A 215 -22.94 -3.85 -12.45
CA ILE A 215 -22.87 -2.70 -11.56
C ILE A 215 -24.00 -1.67 -11.80
N TYR A 216 -24.67 -1.73 -12.96
CA TYR A 216 -25.77 -0.82 -13.27
C TYR A 216 -27.04 -1.21 -12.51
N GLU A 217 -27.26 -2.50 -12.27
CA GLU A 217 -28.37 -3.01 -11.45
C GLU A 217 -28.33 -2.53 -9.99
N VAL A 218 -27.16 -2.09 -9.50
CA VAL A 218 -26.99 -1.52 -8.15
C VAL A 218 -26.90 0.02 -8.14
N GLY A 219 -27.20 0.67 -9.27
CA GLY A 219 -27.43 2.12 -9.34
C GLY A 219 -26.36 2.95 -10.07
N VAL A 220 -25.36 2.32 -10.71
CA VAL A 220 -24.47 3.07 -11.61
C VAL A 220 -25.23 3.46 -12.88
N PRO A 221 -25.18 4.73 -13.33
CA PRO A 221 -25.77 5.13 -14.60
C PRO A 221 -25.03 4.52 -15.80
N ARG A 222 -25.75 4.16 -16.87
CA ARG A 222 -25.16 3.60 -18.09
C ARG A 222 -24.31 4.59 -18.88
N ASP A 223 -24.52 5.89 -18.65
CA ASP A 223 -23.75 6.99 -19.23
C ASP A 223 -22.57 7.43 -18.33
N ALA A 224 -22.30 6.70 -17.23
CA ALA A 224 -21.13 6.94 -16.40
C ALA A 224 -19.85 6.81 -17.24
N LYS A 225 -18.94 7.76 -17.07
CA LYS A 225 -17.68 7.76 -17.81
C LYS A 225 -16.70 6.78 -17.16
N VAL A 226 -16.35 5.74 -17.90
CA VAL A 226 -15.39 4.73 -17.45
C VAL A 226 -13.97 5.27 -17.54
N ILE A 227 -13.20 5.12 -16.47
CA ILE A 227 -11.77 5.42 -16.40
C ILE A 227 -11.05 4.10 -16.16
N GLU A 228 -10.34 3.63 -17.19
CA GLU A 228 -9.52 2.42 -17.13
C GLU A 228 -8.19 2.73 -16.44
N CYS A 229 -8.01 2.16 -15.24
CA CYS A 229 -6.79 2.26 -14.45
C CYS A 229 -5.99 0.95 -14.47
N ARG A 230 -6.50 -0.13 -15.09
CA ARG A 230 -5.72 -1.36 -15.23
C ARG A 230 -4.60 -1.16 -16.26
N PRO A 231 -3.43 -1.77 -16.07
CA PRO A 231 -2.40 -1.81 -17.10
C PRO A 231 -2.93 -2.49 -18.37
N THR A 232 -2.40 -2.09 -19.53
CA THR A 232 -2.58 -2.87 -20.76
C THR A 232 -2.04 -4.29 -20.58
N ALA A 233 -2.50 -5.27 -21.37
CA ALA A 233 -2.01 -6.65 -21.27
C ALA A 233 -0.47 -6.75 -21.41
N SER A 234 0.12 -5.95 -22.29
CA SER A 234 1.58 -5.86 -22.44
C SER A 234 2.25 -5.30 -21.18
N ALA A 235 1.72 -4.21 -20.60
CA ALA A 235 2.28 -3.62 -19.38
C ALA A 235 2.12 -4.56 -18.18
N ALA A 236 0.98 -5.25 -18.06
CA ALA A 236 0.74 -6.26 -17.03
C ALA A 236 1.81 -7.36 -17.09
N ALA A 237 2.10 -7.91 -18.28
CA ALA A 237 3.13 -8.92 -18.44
C ALA A 237 4.54 -8.43 -18.04
N VAL A 238 4.85 -7.15 -18.22
CA VAL A 238 6.11 -6.57 -17.73
C VAL A 238 6.11 -6.46 -16.21
N LEU A 239 5.03 -5.92 -15.65
CA LEU A 239 4.88 -5.72 -14.21
C LEU A 239 4.89 -7.05 -13.44
N ASP A 240 4.34 -8.11 -14.01
CA ASP A 240 4.39 -9.47 -13.46
C ASP A 240 5.84 -9.96 -13.37
N ARG A 241 6.62 -9.82 -14.44
CA ARG A 241 8.05 -10.16 -14.44
C ARG A 241 8.83 -9.35 -13.41
N LEU A 242 8.62 -8.03 -13.36
CA LEU A 242 9.30 -7.14 -12.41
C LEU A 242 8.93 -7.47 -10.96
N THR A 243 7.66 -7.74 -10.67
CA THR A 243 7.21 -8.18 -9.35
C THR A 243 7.90 -9.47 -8.95
N TRP A 244 7.90 -10.48 -9.84
CA TRP A 244 8.57 -11.74 -9.60
C TRP A 244 10.07 -11.58 -9.36
N ARG A 245 10.76 -10.74 -10.14
CA ARG A 245 12.19 -10.43 -9.95
C ARG A 245 12.44 -9.78 -8.59
N ALA A 246 11.62 -8.81 -8.21
CA ALA A 246 11.73 -8.10 -6.94
C ALA A 246 11.54 -9.03 -5.72
N GLU A 247 10.59 -9.96 -5.81
CA GLU A 247 10.29 -10.95 -4.78
C GLU A 247 11.37 -12.03 -4.67
N LYS A 248 11.84 -12.54 -5.81
CA LYS A 248 12.93 -13.53 -5.87
C LYS A 248 14.25 -12.93 -5.38
N GLY A 249 14.57 -11.70 -5.80
CA GLY A 249 15.79 -11.00 -5.46
C GLY A 249 17.07 -11.78 -5.80
N TRP A 250 18.12 -11.54 -5.02
CA TRP A 250 19.41 -12.25 -5.12
C TRP A 250 19.59 -13.38 -4.09
N GLY A 251 18.54 -13.70 -3.31
CA GLY A 251 18.67 -14.59 -2.14
C GLY A 251 19.35 -13.89 -0.96
N SER A 252 20.32 -14.57 -0.33
CA SER A 252 21.16 -13.96 0.71
C SER A 252 22.24 -13.08 0.08
N TYR A 253 22.42 -11.88 0.62
CA TYR A 253 23.41 -10.91 0.11
C TYR A 253 23.80 -9.89 1.17
N VAL A 254 24.93 -9.24 0.93
CA VAL A 254 25.35 -8.00 1.58
C VAL A 254 25.64 -6.98 0.47
N ALA A 255 25.14 -5.77 0.63
CA ALA A 255 25.30 -4.74 -0.38
C ALA A 255 25.59 -3.37 0.24
N VAL A 256 26.43 -2.60 -0.43
CA VAL A 256 26.76 -1.23 -0.07
C VAL A 256 26.38 -0.33 -1.25
N LEU A 257 25.58 0.69 -0.97
CA LEU A 257 25.23 1.75 -1.90
C LEU A 257 25.84 3.06 -1.41
N THR A 258 26.68 3.69 -2.22
CA THR A 258 27.25 5.01 -1.94
C THR A 258 26.60 6.07 -2.83
N GLU A 259 26.41 7.26 -2.28
CA GLU A 259 25.77 8.40 -2.95
C GLU A 259 26.67 9.64 -2.91
N THR A 260 26.90 10.25 -4.07
CA THR A 260 27.69 11.48 -4.22
C THR A 260 26.88 12.53 -4.97
N ASP A 261 26.68 13.72 -4.37
CA ASP A 261 26.05 14.86 -5.04
C ASP A 261 27.10 15.67 -5.80
N PHE A 262 26.73 16.13 -6.98
CA PHE A 262 27.46 17.09 -7.80
C PHE A 262 26.58 18.31 -8.05
N ARG A 263 27.02 19.47 -7.51
CA ARG A 263 26.34 20.75 -7.69
C ARG A 263 27.31 21.80 -8.19
N LYS A 264 26.83 22.74 -9.03
CA LYS A 264 27.66 23.85 -9.51
C LYS A 264 28.24 24.70 -8.37
N SER A 265 27.49 24.89 -7.28
CA SER A 265 27.87 25.79 -6.20
C SER A 265 28.90 25.23 -5.22
N TRP A 266 29.04 23.91 -5.10
CA TRP A 266 29.96 23.30 -4.14
C TRP A 266 30.68 22.04 -4.64
N GLY A 267 30.61 21.74 -5.93
CA GLY A 267 31.29 20.60 -6.54
C GLY A 267 30.70 19.27 -6.07
N SER A 268 31.59 18.31 -5.83
CA SER A 268 31.25 16.95 -5.40
C SER A 268 31.31 16.83 -3.87
N ARG A 269 30.30 16.23 -3.23
CA ARG A 269 30.48 15.69 -1.86
C ARG A 269 29.79 14.34 -1.68
N LYS A 270 30.38 13.55 -0.78
CA LYS A 270 29.79 12.34 -0.24
C LYS A 270 28.49 12.70 0.50
N MET A 271 27.43 11.94 0.24
CA MET A 271 26.12 12.21 0.83
C MET A 271 25.73 11.11 1.80
N PHE A 272 25.62 9.89 1.30
CA PHE A 272 25.11 8.75 2.06
C PHE A 272 25.86 7.47 1.74
N LEU A 273 25.91 6.59 2.73
CA LEU A 273 26.26 5.19 2.57
C LEU A 273 25.11 4.37 3.14
N SER A 274 24.54 3.48 2.34
CA SER A 274 23.50 2.55 2.75
C SER A 274 24.02 1.12 2.72
N LEU A 275 23.90 0.44 3.85
CA LEU A 275 24.19 -0.98 4.01
C LEU A 275 22.88 -1.77 3.95
N PHE A 276 22.87 -2.80 3.13
CA PHE A 276 21.79 -3.77 3.04
C PHE A 276 22.35 -5.15 3.33
N ALA A 277 21.61 -5.96 4.07
CA ALA A 277 21.91 -7.38 4.15
C ALA A 277 20.64 -8.21 4.24
N ARG A 278 20.71 -9.42 3.68
CA ARG A 278 19.66 -10.43 3.79
C ARG A 278 20.29 -11.79 4.00
N GLN A 279 19.78 -12.52 4.99
CA GLN A 279 20.18 -13.89 5.27
C GLN A 279 18.95 -14.69 5.68
N ASN A 280 18.40 -15.48 4.75
CA ASN A 280 17.11 -16.16 4.95
C ASN A 280 16.00 -15.15 5.32
N ASN A 281 15.46 -15.26 6.54
CA ASN A 281 14.41 -14.39 7.08
C ASN A 281 14.96 -13.14 7.80
N TYR A 282 16.29 -13.01 7.86
CA TYR A 282 16.97 -11.90 8.49
C TYR A 282 17.17 -10.80 7.45
N PHE A 283 16.97 -9.55 7.85
CA PHE A 283 17.08 -8.42 6.93
C PHE A 283 17.61 -7.19 7.67
N LEU A 284 18.48 -6.44 6.98
CA LEU A 284 19.06 -5.19 7.44
C LEU A 284 18.97 -4.14 6.34
N TYR A 285 18.57 -2.94 6.73
CA TYR A 285 18.76 -1.70 6.00
C TYR A 285 19.24 -0.63 6.98
N ALA A 286 20.42 -0.07 6.73
CA ALA A 286 20.98 1.01 7.54
C ALA A 286 21.59 2.08 6.64
N THR A 287 21.23 3.35 6.86
CA THR A 287 21.78 4.48 6.12
C THR A 287 22.54 5.41 7.04
N TYR A 288 23.74 5.81 6.61
CA TYR A 288 24.65 6.70 7.31
C TYR A 288 24.81 8.00 6.53
N SER A 289 24.81 9.14 7.24
CA SER A 289 25.14 10.44 6.64
C SER A 289 26.66 10.53 6.47
N LEU A 290 27.09 11.05 5.32
CA LEU A 290 28.46 11.50 5.06
C LEU A 290 28.50 13.00 4.69
N GLN A 291 27.43 13.73 5.00
CA GLN A 291 27.44 15.17 4.83
C GLN A 291 28.33 15.79 5.90
N GLU A 292 29.48 16.35 5.49
CA GLU A 292 30.45 16.97 6.39
C GLU A 292 29.83 18.00 7.35
N ARG A 293 28.83 18.75 6.91
CA ARG A 293 28.11 19.71 7.78
C ARG A 293 27.28 19.05 8.88
N ASP A 294 26.80 17.84 8.66
CA ASP A 294 25.90 17.12 9.57
C ASP A 294 26.73 16.26 10.54
N VAL A 295 27.90 15.77 10.09
CA VAL A 295 28.77 14.85 10.83
C VAL A 295 30.26 15.12 10.58
N PRO A 296 30.79 16.32 10.89
CA PRO A 296 32.14 16.75 10.50
C PRO A 296 33.27 15.88 11.04
N GLU A 297 33.04 15.22 12.17
CA GLU A 297 34.04 14.39 12.86
C GLU A 297 33.86 12.88 12.57
N SER A 298 32.89 12.50 11.75
CA SER A 298 32.61 11.09 11.47
C SER A 298 33.78 10.42 10.77
N SER A 299 34.22 9.28 11.30
CA SER A 299 35.25 8.45 10.66
C SER A 299 34.80 7.89 9.31
N LEU A 300 33.50 7.85 9.01
CA LEU A 300 33.00 7.47 7.68
C LEU A 300 33.45 8.43 6.57
N LEU A 301 33.73 9.69 6.89
CA LEU A 301 34.28 10.65 5.92
C LEU A 301 35.65 10.20 5.40
N LYS A 302 36.39 9.44 6.21
CA LYS A 302 37.75 8.94 5.94
C LYS A 302 37.78 7.60 5.19
N LEU A 303 36.61 7.02 4.85
CA LEU A 303 36.53 5.79 4.06
C LEU A 303 37.41 5.88 2.81
N SER A 304 38.28 4.88 2.67
CA SER A 304 39.17 4.76 1.51
C SER A 304 38.40 4.31 0.25
N ASN A 305 39.04 4.39 -0.92
CA ASN A 305 38.51 3.84 -2.19
C ASN A 305 37.11 4.35 -2.62
N TRP A 306 36.72 5.56 -2.21
CA TRP A 306 35.45 6.15 -2.64
C TRP A 306 35.40 6.32 -4.18
N PRO A 307 34.30 5.96 -4.85
CA PRO A 307 32.97 5.61 -4.31
C PRO A 307 32.72 4.11 -4.07
N LYS A 308 33.72 3.25 -4.20
CA LYS A 308 33.62 1.80 -4.01
C LYS A 308 34.48 1.35 -2.81
N PRO A 309 34.11 1.73 -1.58
CA PRO A 309 34.87 1.36 -0.39
C PRO A 309 34.84 -0.16 -0.19
N ASP A 310 35.84 -0.68 0.50
CA ASP A 310 35.95 -2.11 0.81
C ASP A 310 34.89 -2.54 1.83
N PHE A 311 34.28 -3.71 1.63
CA PHE A 311 33.20 -4.19 2.50
C PHE A 311 33.63 -4.31 3.96
N GLU A 312 34.86 -4.78 4.22
CA GLU A 312 35.39 -4.96 5.57
C GLU A 312 35.55 -3.62 6.30
N GLU A 313 36.12 -2.62 5.63
CA GLU A 313 36.27 -1.26 6.17
C GLU A 313 34.89 -0.64 6.48
N VAL A 314 33.93 -0.82 5.58
CA VAL A 314 32.55 -0.34 5.78
C VAL A 314 31.93 -1.01 7.01
N LEU A 315 31.99 -2.33 7.11
CA LEU A 315 31.39 -3.08 8.22
C LEU A 315 32.06 -2.75 9.57
N GLU A 316 33.38 -2.58 9.60
CA GLU A 316 34.09 -2.19 10.81
C GLU A 316 33.64 -0.80 11.30
N LEU A 317 33.67 0.21 10.42
CA LEU A 317 33.36 1.58 10.80
C LEU A 317 31.89 1.75 11.15
N THR A 318 30.99 1.24 10.31
CA THR A 318 29.54 1.29 10.58
C THR A 318 29.17 0.46 11.82
N GLY A 319 29.98 -0.55 12.14
CA GLY A 319 29.89 -1.34 13.37
C GLY A 319 30.05 -0.53 14.66
N ARG A 320 30.54 0.71 14.59
CA ARG A 320 30.75 1.58 15.76
C ARG A 320 30.01 2.90 15.69
N ILE A 321 29.19 3.12 14.66
CA ILE A 321 28.51 4.39 14.41
C ILE A 321 27.00 4.17 14.39
N ALA A 322 26.27 5.11 14.99
CA ALA A 322 24.82 5.10 14.90
C ALA A 322 24.37 5.49 13.48
N PRO A 323 23.52 4.68 12.83
CA PRO A 323 22.95 5.04 11.54
C PRO A 323 21.95 6.21 11.67
N MET A 324 21.80 6.98 10.62
CA MET A 324 20.75 7.99 10.51
C MET A 324 19.37 7.33 10.46
N PHE A 325 19.25 6.22 9.72
CA PHE A 325 18.06 5.38 9.67
C PHE A 325 18.46 3.91 9.77
N PHE A 326 17.70 3.15 10.55
CA PHE A 326 17.93 1.74 10.79
C PHE A 326 16.63 0.97 10.71
N TYR A 327 16.67 -0.16 10.02
CA TYR A 327 15.64 -1.18 10.05
C TYR A 327 16.33 -2.55 10.01
N ALA A 328 16.06 -3.39 11.00
CA ALA A 328 16.55 -4.75 11.04
C ALA A 328 15.50 -5.73 11.55
N THR A 329 15.62 -6.99 11.14
CA THR A 329 14.82 -8.08 11.67
C THR A 329 15.60 -9.38 11.69
N ASP A 330 15.39 -10.16 12.75
CA ASP A 330 15.88 -11.52 12.93
C ASP A 330 14.86 -12.57 12.43
N GLY A 331 13.80 -12.12 11.74
CA GLY A 331 12.67 -12.93 11.29
C GLY A 331 11.54 -13.11 12.32
N LYS A 332 11.72 -12.65 13.57
CA LYS A 332 10.68 -12.70 14.62
C LYS A 332 10.32 -11.30 15.11
N ARG A 333 11.33 -10.50 15.44
CA ARG A 333 11.21 -9.12 15.90
C ARG A 333 11.79 -8.19 14.85
N VAL A 334 11.35 -6.96 14.93
CA VAL A 334 11.85 -5.87 14.10
C VAL A 334 12.36 -4.79 15.01
N TRP A 335 13.55 -4.28 14.69
CA TRP A 335 14.13 -3.09 15.29
C TRP A 335 14.16 -2.01 14.23
N HIS A 336 13.62 -0.85 14.55
CA HIS A 336 13.70 0.31 13.68
C HIS A 336 14.10 1.53 14.50
N GLY A 337 14.97 2.35 13.93
CA GLY A 337 15.48 3.51 14.61
C GLY A 337 15.91 4.60 13.67
N GLU A 338 16.06 5.78 14.23
CA GLU A 338 16.56 6.95 13.53
C GLU A 338 17.36 7.83 14.49
N THR A 339 18.40 8.47 13.95
CA THR A 339 19.14 9.50 14.67
C THR A 339 18.45 10.83 14.44
N ARG A 340 18.02 11.48 15.52
CA ARG A 340 17.41 12.82 15.49
C ARG A 340 18.33 13.82 16.17
N MET A 341 18.41 15.03 15.64
CA MET A 341 19.01 16.15 16.38
C MET A 341 18.01 16.61 17.44
N THR A 342 18.37 16.51 18.71
CA THR A 342 17.61 17.11 19.82
C THR A 342 18.18 18.49 20.14
N GLN A 343 17.41 19.36 20.82
CA GLN A 343 17.95 20.63 21.31
C GLN A 343 18.76 20.39 22.59
N PRO A 344 19.97 20.97 22.76
CA PRO A 344 20.67 21.91 21.88
C PRO A 344 21.74 21.22 21.00
N ASN A 345 21.32 20.59 19.90
CA ASN A 345 22.14 19.90 18.89
C ASN A 345 22.85 18.62 19.34
N GLU A 346 22.29 17.89 20.32
CA GLU A 346 22.77 16.55 20.64
C GLU A 346 22.05 15.53 19.76
N PRO A 347 22.76 14.81 18.87
CA PRO A 347 22.17 13.71 18.12
C PRO A 347 21.75 12.60 19.08
N VAL A 348 20.56 12.03 18.91
CA VAL A 348 20.05 10.94 19.77
C VAL A 348 19.54 9.82 18.89
N PHE A 349 20.09 8.62 19.11
CA PHE A 349 19.63 7.42 18.42
C PHE A 349 18.43 6.82 19.15
N ASN A 350 17.25 6.98 18.54
CA ASN A 350 16.01 6.42 19.03
C ASN A 350 15.73 5.10 18.32
N GLU A 351 15.62 4.02 19.08
CA GLU A 351 15.29 2.68 18.56
C GLU A 351 14.03 2.16 19.24
N ARG A 352 13.17 1.54 18.44
CA ARG A 352 11.99 0.81 18.90
C ARG A 352 12.04 -0.61 18.37
N ASN A 353 11.38 -1.51 19.09
CA ASN A 353 11.15 -2.85 18.59
C ASN A 353 9.66 -3.20 18.55
N SER A 354 9.30 -4.12 17.65
CA SER A 354 7.94 -4.61 17.46
C SER A 354 7.96 -6.05 16.95
N SER A 355 6.80 -6.70 16.92
CA SER A 355 6.64 -7.98 16.21
C SER A 355 6.75 -7.78 14.69
N VAL A 356 7.32 -8.74 13.97
CA VAL A 356 7.33 -8.72 12.49
C VAL A 356 5.92 -8.78 11.89
N THR A 357 4.93 -9.31 12.62
CA THR A 357 3.53 -9.31 12.16
C THR A 357 2.89 -7.94 12.26
N GLU A 358 3.29 -7.13 13.25
CA GLU A 358 2.79 -5.77 13.44
C GLU A 358 3.49 -4.77 12.52
N PHE A 359 4.80 -4.97 12.29
CA PHE A 359 5.62 -4.09 11.48
C PHE A 359 6.46 -4.90 10.47
N PRO A 360 5.84 -5.45 9.41
CA PRO A 360 6.56 -6.28 8.43
C PRO A 360 7.57 -5.45 7.61
N ILE A 361 8.53 -6.14 6.98
CA ILE A 361 9.52 -5.51 6.10
C ILE A 361 8.80 -4.67 5.04
N LEU A 362 9.02 -3.36 5.09
CA LEU A 362 8.47 -2.45 4.10
C LEU A 362 9.26 -2.60 2.80
N SER A 363 8.54 -2.73 1.69
CA SER A 363 9.15 -2.89 0.38
C SER A 363 10.09 -1.72 0.03
N SER A 364 9.84 -0.52 0.54
CA SER A 364 10.73 0.64 0.36
C SER A 364 12.14 0.47 0.94
N TYR A 365 12.35 -0.48 1.87
CA TYR A 365 13.66 -0.75 2.45
C TYR A 365 14.47 -1.79 1.67
N CYS A 366 13.81 -2.65 0.89
CA CYS A 366 14.52 -3.71 0.16
C CYS A 366 15.24 -3.14 -1.06
N LEU A 367 16.54 -3.42 -1.18
CA LEU A 367 17.35 -3.04 -2.34
C LEU A 367 16.73 -3.49 -3.68
N THR A 368 16.15 -4.69 -3.72
CA THR A 368 15.51 -5.24 -4.93
C THR A 368 14.38 -4.34 -5.45
N ASN A 369 13.68 -3.63 -4.57
CA ASN A 369 12.57 -2.74 -4.92
C ASN A 369 13.01 -1.37 -5.44
N TYR A 370 14.28 -0.99 -5.24
CA TYR A 370 14.87 0.16 -5.92
C TYR A 370 15.09 -0.10 -7.41
N LEU A 371 15.29 -1.37 -7.78
CA LEU A 371 15.66 -1.78 -9.13
C LEU A 371 14.46 -2.30 -9.92
N TRP A 372 13.82 -3.37 -9.43
CA TRP A 372 12.66 -3.99 -10.09
C TRP A 372 11.37 -3.41 -9.53
N LYS A 373 10.82 -2.44 -10.24
CA LYS A 373 9.62 -1.72 -9.81
C LYS A 373 8.36 -2.39 -10.38
N GLY A 374 7.79 -3.33 -9.61
CA GLY A 374 6.52 -4.00 -9.92
C GLY A 374 5.28 -3.20 -9.49
N TYR A 375 4.11 -3.86 -9.42
CA TYR A 375 2.83 -3.21 -9.10
C TYR A 375 2.87 -2.41 -7.80
N ARG A 376 3.41 -3.01 -6.73
CA ARG A 376 3.41 -2.43 -5.39
C ARG A 376 4.31 -1.19 -5.30
N GLN A 377 5.49 -1.26 -5.88
CA GLN A 377 6.50 -0.19 -5.86
C GLN A 377 6.05 1.00 -6.73
N LEU A 378 5.25 0.74 -7.76
CA LEU A 378 4.71 1.75 -8.65
C LEU A 378 3.31 2.25 -8.26
N GLY A 379 2.68 1.65 -7.25
CA GLY A 379 1.36 2.04 -6.77
C GLY A 379 0.23 1.79 -7.78
N ILE A 380 0.32 0.69 -8.54
CA ILE A 380 -0.63 0.36 -9.63
C ILE A 380 -1.92 -0.27 -9.10
N TYR A 381 -1.91 -0.83 -7.90
CA TYR A 381 -3.13 -1.34 -7.27
C TYR A 381 -4.12 -0.23 -6.95
N GLY A 382 -5.40 -0.59 -6.85
CA GLY A 382 -6.47 0.36 -6.69
C GLY A 382 -6.85 1.02 -8.02
N PHE A 383 -6.94 2.34 -7.98
CA PHE A 383 -7.14 3.21 -9.14
C PHE A 383 -5.84 3.99 -9.41
N GLY A 384 -4.74 3.24 -9.48
CA GLY A 384 -3.39 3.76 -9.65
C GLY A 384 -3.15 4.42 -11.02
N PRO A 385 -1.90 4.79 -11.35
CA PRO A 385 -1.56 5.33 -12.67
C PRO A 385 -1.98 4.38 -13.79
N ALA A 386 -2.43 4.96 -14.91
CA ALA A 386 -2.54 4.20 -16.15
C ALA A 386 -1.15 3.75 -16.59
N ALA A 387 -1.02 2.49 -17.00
CA ALA A 387 0.25 1.89 -17.39
C ALA A 387 0.16 1.23 -18.77
N ASP A 388 1.14 1.55 -19.62
CA ASP A 388 1.23 1.05 -20.98
C ASP A 388 2.70 0.83 -21.38
N THR A 389 2.93 0.04 -22.45
CA THR A 389 4.27 -0.21 -22.97
C THR A 389 4.61 0.72 -24.13
N LEU A 390 5.87 1.12 -24.24
CA LEU A 390 6.41 1.94 -25.32
C LEU A 390 7.53 1.20 -26.06
N SER A 391 7.61 1.46 -27.36
CA SER A 391 8.76 1.16 -28.20
C SER A 391 9.40 2.47 -28.68
N ASP A 392 10.71 2.47 -28.89
CA ASP A 392 11.45 3.62 -29.38
C ASP A 392 12.57 3.12 -30.30
N GLU A 393 12.61 3.66 -31.53
CA GLU A 393 13.61 3.28 -32.54
C GLU A 393 15.04 3.60 -32.11
N GLN A 394 15.23 4.60 -31.25
CA GLN A 394 16.54 4.93 -30.67
C GLN A 394 16.94 3.95 -29.54
N ARG A 395 16.00 3.12 -29.08
CA ARG A 395 16.17 2.15 -27.99
C ARG A 395 15.67 0.76 -28.42
N PRO A 396 16.13 0.21 -29.56
CA PRO A 396 15.51 -0.95 -30.20
C PRO A 396 15.59 -2.24 -29.35
N ASN A 397 16.48 -2.28 -28.36
CA ASN A 397 16.66 -3.42 -27.45
C ASN A 397 16.02 -3.23 -26.07
N LEU A 398 15.38 -2.09 -25.82
CA LEU A 398 14.78 -1.77 -24.53
C LEU A 398 13.26 -1.79 -24.64
N MET A 399 12.62 -2.16 -23.54
CA MET A 399 11.18 -2.14 -23.38
C MET A 399 10.80 -0.95 -22.50
N GLY A 400 9.99 -0.03 -23.02
CA GLY A 400 9.48 1.09 -22.24
C GLY A 400 8.27 0.68 -21.43
N LEU A 401 8.27 0.94 -20.12
CA LEU A 401 7.09 0.91 -19.26
C LEU A 401 6.73 2.35 -18.89
N ARG A 402 5.60 2.85 -19.39
CA ARG A 402 5.10 4.19 -19.10
C ARG A 402 3.98 4.14 -18.08
N LEU A 403 4.02 5.07 -17.13
CA LEU A 403 2.99 5.31 -16.13
C LEU A 403 2.55 6.77 -16.19
N ARG A 404 1.24 6.99 -16.13
CA ARG A 404 0.63 8.31 -16.19
C ARG A 404 -0.41 8.49 -15.11
N THR A 405 -0.26 9.56 -14.33
CA THR A 405 -1.27 10.09 -13.40
C THR A 405 -1.51 11.54 -13.77
N GLY A 406 -2.76 12.01 -13.74
CA GLY A 406 -3.06 13.40 -14.09
C GLY A 406 -3.74 13.57 -15.44
N ASP A 407 -4.11 14.81 -15.75
CA ASP A 407 -4.67 15.17 -17.04
C ASP A 407 -3.52 15.57 -17.97
N PHE A 408 -3.37 14.82 -19.06
CA PHE A 408 -2.35 15.05 -20.08
C PHE A 408 -2.91 15.82 -21.29
N LYS A 409 -4.08 16.44 -21.17
CA LYS A 409 -4.57 17.43 -22.16
C LYS A 409 -3.63 18.63 -22.24
N THR A 410 -3.69 19.32 -23.38
CA THR A 410 -2.84 20.49 -23.71
C THR A 410 -3.03 21.67 -22.76
N ALA A 411 -4.23 21.85 -22.20
CA ALA A 411 -4.51 22.82 -21.13
C ALA A 411 -4.97 22.07 -19.87
N ALA A 412 -4.07 21.88 -18.91
CA ALA A 412 -4.40 21.31 -17.61
C ALA A 412 -4.98 22.40 -16.71
N PRO A 413 -6.16 22.20 -16.07
CA PRO A 413 -6.75 23.19 -15.19
C PRO A 413 -5.84 23.59 -14.02
N GLU A 414 -6.06 24.79 -13.48
CA GLU A 414 -5.43 25.21 -12.23
C GLU A 414 -5.74 24.22 -11.08
N GLY A 415 -4.77 24.02 -10.20
CA GLY A 415 -4.84 23.09 -9.07
C GLY A 415 -4.54 21.64 -9.45
N THR A 416 -4.31 21.35 -10.73
CA THR A 416 -4.03 19.98 -11.18
C THR A 416 -2.54 19.63 -11.10
N ARG A 417 -2.28 18.32 -11.08
CA ARG A 417 -0.94 17.74 -11.15
C ARG A 417 -0.94 16.62 -12.17
N ARG A 418 0.09 16.59 -13.02
CA ARG A 418 0.39 15.46 -13.90
C ARG A 418 1.75 14.89 -13.59
N ILE A 419 1.84 13.56 -13.64
CA ILE A 419 3.04 12.79 -13.36
C ILE A 419 3.16 11.75 -14.45
N GLU A 420 4.22 11.84 -15.25
CA GLU A 420 4.62 10.78 -16.17
C GLU A 420 5.89 10.13 -15.65
N LYS A 421 5.95 8.81 -15.69
CA LYS A 421 7.16 8.05 -15.45
C LYS A 421 7.37 7.07 -16.59
N ILE A 422 8.58 7.01 -17.13
CA ILE A 422 8.97 6.04 -18.16
C ILE A 422 10.18 5.29 -17.63
N PHE A 423 10.11 3.96 -17.63
CA PHE A 423 11.23 3.09 -17.33
C PHE A 423 11.63 2.34 -18.59
N TRP A 424 12.86 2.54 -19.06
CA TRP A 424 13.42 1.74 -20.15
C TRP A 424 14.13 0.55 -19.55
N ILE A 425 13.56 -0.63 -19.79
CA ILE A 425 13.95 -1.90 -19.17
C ILE A 425 14.73 -2.71 -20.19
N ASP A 426 15.81 -3.36 -19.76
CA ASP A 426 16.58 -4.29 -20.57
C ASP A 426 16.23 -5.76 -20.23
N PRO A 427 15.45 -6.44 -21.08
CA PRO A 427 15.10 -7.85 -20.84
C PRO A 427 16.31 -8.79 -20.81
N LYS A 428 17.44 -8.44 -21.45
CA LYS A 428 18.65 -9.27 -21.48
C LYS A 428 19.47 -9.17 -20.19
N ARG A 429 19.18 -8.18 -19.33
CA ARG A 429 19.84 -7.95 -18.05
C ARG A 429 18.84 -8.10 -16.90
N ASP A 430 18.15 -9.23 -16.86
CA ASP A 430 17.20 -9.58 -15.80
C ASP A 430 16.07 -8.55 -15.59
N ASP A 431 15.60 -7.93 -16.67
CA ASP A 431 14.58 -6.86 -16.64
C ASP A 431 15.00 -5.66 -15.76
N LEU A 432 16.31 -5.38 -15.64
CA LEU A 432 16.81 -4.19 -14.94
C LEU A 432 16.54 -2.92 -15.74
N PRO A 433 16.34 -1.77 -15.06
CA PRO A 433 16.25 -0.49 -15.74
C PRO A 433 17.61 -0.09 -16.33
N SER A 434 17.58 0.42 -17.57
CA SER A 434 18.70 1.08 -18.24
C SER A 434 18.57 2.60 -18.13
N GLU A 435 17.34 3.11 -18.18
CA GLU A 435 17.05 4.54 -18.01
C GLU A 435 15.68 4.70 -17.32
N SER A 436 15.49 5.80 -16.61
CA SER A 436 14.15 6.21 -16.21
C SER A 436 13.98 7.72 -16.27
N ILE A 437 12.79 8.16 -16.64
CA ILE A 437 12.40 9.55 -16.71
C ILE A 437 11.17 9.70 -15.82
N ALA A 438 11.17 10.65 -14.90
CA ALA A 438 9.98 11.07 -14.18
C ALA A 438 9.78 12.57 -14.38
N LEU A 439 8.61 12.95 -14.87
CA LEU A 439 8.19 14.33 -15.04
C LEU A 439 6.97 14.56 -14.17
N SER A 440 7.05 15.52 -13.25
CA SER A 440 5.93 15.97 -12.43
C SER A 440 5.69 17.44 -12.72
N GLU A 441 4.49 17.78 -13.15
CA GLU A 441 4.09 19.16 -13.44
C GLU A 441 2.88 19.52 -12.59
N HIS A 442 2.95 20.67 -11.92
CA HIS A 442 1.88 21.22 -11.11
C HIS A 442 1.47 22.58 -11.69
N PHE A 443 0.16 22.77 -11.87
CA PHE A 443 -0.41 23.95 -12.48
C PHE A 443 -1.07 24.79 -11.38
N GLY A 444 -0.39 25.85 -10.95
CA GLY A 444 -0.87 26.79 -9.95
C GLY A 444 -1.58 28.02 -10.54
N PRO A 445 -2.07 28.92 -9.68
CA PRO A 445 -2.73 30.16 -10.08
C PRO A 445 -1.90 31.02 -11.03
N GLY A 446 -2.59 31.73 -11.93
CA GLY A 446 -1.98 32.71 -12.83
C GLY A 446 -1.02 32.10 -13.86
N ASN A 447 -1.34 30.92 -14.42
CA ASN A 447 -0.49 30.16 -15.35
C ASN A 447 0.87 29.71 -14.79
N ARG A 448 1.06 29.74 -13.47
CA ARG A 448 2.31 29.28 -12.86
C ARG A 448 2.43 27.76 -13.00
N LYS A 449 3.47 27.31 -13.70
CA LYS A 449 3.77 25.89 -13.86
C LYS A 449 5.04 25.53 -13.10
N GLU A 450 4.93 24.64 -12.12
CA GLU A 450 6.09 24.06 -11.48
C GLU A 450 6.42 22.72 -12.14
N THR A 451 7.66 22.57 -12.59
CA THR A 451 8.13 21.34 -13.23
C THR A 451 9.23 20.72 -12.40
N THR A 452 9.10 19.44 -12.10
CA THR A 452 10.18 18.63 -11.56
C THR A 452 10.46 17.52 -12.55
N ARG A 453 11.71 17.43 -13.01
CA ARG A 453 12.20 16.34 -13.84
C ARG A 453 13.27 15.58 -13.09
N ILE A 454 13.15 14.26 -13.07
CA ILE A 454 14.15 13.35 -12.55
C ILE A 454 14.52 12.44 -13.71
N PHE A 455 15.80 12.43 -14.08
CA PHE A 455 16.32 11.54 -15.11
C PHE A 455 17.40 10.66 -14.51
N THR A 456 17.21 9.34 -14.59
CA THR A 456 18.18 8.36 -14.13
C THR A 456 18.74 7.60 -15.32
N ARG A 457 20.06 7.48 -15.40
CA ARG A 457 20.77 6.68 -16.41
C ARG A 457 21.68 5.68 -15.72
N TYR A 458 21.51 4.40 -16.05
CA TYR A 458 22.35 3.32 -15.56
C TYR A 458 23.51 3.12 -16.53
N GLU A 459 24.74 3.19 -16.01
CA GLU A 459 25.94 3.34 -16.85
C GLU A 459 26.74 2.05 -16.95
N THR A 460 26.88 1.34 -15.83
CA THR A 460 27.64 0.10 -15.76
C THR A 460 26.85 -0.97 -15.00
N TRP A 461 27.08 -2.23 -15.38
CA TRP A 461 26.43 -3.40 -14.80
C TRP A 461 27.48 -4.43 -14.41
N ALA A 462 27.18 -5.18 -13.36
CA ALA A 462 27.99 -6.31 -12.91
C ALA A 462 27.08 -7.53 -12.68
N ARG A 463 27.70 -8.69 -12.50
CA ARG A 463 27.02 -9.91 -12.09
C ARG A 463 27.45 -10.32 -10.69
N THR A 464 26.51 -10.87 -9.93
CA THR A 464 26.80 -11.56 -8.66
C THR A 464 27.52 -12.89 -8.94
N SER A 465 28.03 -13.56 -7.89
CA SER A 465 28.61 -14.90 -8.04
C SER A 465 27.58 -15.95 -8.48
N SER A 466 26.29 -15.70 -8.19
CA SER A 466 25.15 -16.47 -8.68
C SER A 466 24.71 -16.09 -10.12
N ASN A 467 25.52 -15.32 -10.83
CA ASN A 467 25.31 -14.92 -12.23
C ASN A 467 24.05 -14.06 -12.48
N LEU A 468 23.57 -13.36 -11.45
CA LEU A 468 22.45 -12.41 -11.58
C LEU A 468 22.98 -11.00 -11.84
N TRP A 469 22.36 -10.28 -12.76
CA TRP A 469 22.75 -8.90 -13.05
C TRP A 469 22.34 -7.94 -11.92
N TYR A 470 23.11 -6.85 -11.78
CA TYR A 470 22.73 -5.65 -11.04
C TYR A 470 23.43 -4.42 -11.65
N PRO A 471 22.84 -3.22 -11.54
CA PRO A 471 23.52 -1.99 -11.94
C PRO A 471 24.61 -1.66 -10.92
N GLN A 472 25.83 -1.46 -11.39
CA GLN A 472 26.96 -1.12 -10.54
C GLN A 472 27.05 0.40 -10.34
N GLN A 473 26.75 1.19 -11.38
CA GLN A 473 26.80 2.65 -11.33
C GLN A 473 25.65 3.27 -12.10
N TRP A 474 25.09 4.33 -11.55
CA TRP A 474 24.09 5.15 -12.24
C TRP A 474 24.12 6.57 -11.74
N GLU A 475 23.60 7.47 -12.56
CA GLU A 475 23.44 8.88 -12.24
C GLU A 475 21.96 9.24 -12.23
N THR A 476 21.57 10.16 -11.35
CA THR A 476 20.25 10.78 -11.38
C THR A 476 20.40 12.29 -11.38
N THR A 477 19.92 12.92 -12.44
CA THR A 477 19.80 14.37 -12.53
C THR A 477 18.44 14.80 -12.03
N PHE A 478 18.44 15.71 -11.08
CA PHE A 478 17.27 16.36 -10.53
C PHE A 478 17.21 17.79 -11.05
N SER A 479 16.12 18.11 -11.73
CA SER A 479 15.84 19.45 -12.24
C SER A 479 14.52 19.94 -11.68
N ARG A 480 14.54 21.07 -10.99
CA ARG A 480 13.33 21.72 -10.48
C ARG A 480 13.24 23.14 -11.03
N THR A 481 12.15 23.43 -11.71
CA THR A 481 11.80 24.77 -12.21
C THR A 481 10.55 25.26 -11.45
N PRO A 482 10.71 26.07 -10.38
CA PRO A 482 9.59 26.58 -9.61
C PRO A 482 9.01 27.83 -10.29
N GLY A 483 8.00 27.65 -11.14
CA GLY A 483 7.35 28.75 -11.85
C GLY A 483 8.33 29.47 -12.79
N GLU A 484 8.40 30.80 -12.70
CA GLU A 484 9.26 31.67 -13.52
C GLU A 484 10.71 31.77 -13.03
N LYS A 485 11.09 31.06 -11.96
CA LYS A 485 12.45 31.14 -11.39
C LYS A 485 13.45 30.28 -12.15
N THR A 486 14.73 30.57 -11.95
CA THR A 486 15.85 29.76 -12.44
C THR A 486 15.75 28.31 -11.99
N THR A 487 16.04 27.39 -12.92
CA THR A 487 16.08 25.95 -12.65
C THR A 487 17.22 25.62 -11.68
N GLU A 488 16.91 24.89 -10.63
CA GLU A 488 17.90 24.27 -9.76
C GLU A 488 18.18 22.85 -10.27
N ASP A 489 19.42 22.63 -10.68
CA ASP A 489 19.90 21.33 -11.16
C ASP A 489 20.99 20.78 -10.24
N PHE A 490 20.90 19.49 -9.92
CA PHE A 490 22.03 18.73 -9.40
C PHE A 490 22.01 17.29 -9.89
N THR A 491 23.18 16.68 -9.96
CA THR A 491 23.31 15.25 -10.28
C THR A 491 23.73 14.50 -9.03
N ARG A 492 23.13 13.34 -8.78
CA ARG A 492 23.60 12.37 -7.81
C ARG A 492 24.12 11.14 -8.51
N GLN A 493 25.36 10.77 -8.22
CA GLN A 493 25.95 9.52 -8.65
C GLN A 493 25.78 8.47 -7.56
N TYR A 494 25.48 7.25 -7.98
CA TYR A 494 25.27 6.09 -7.13
C TYR A 494 26.24 4.99 -7.54
N ASN A 495 26.85 4.33 -6.56
CA ASN A 495 27.65 3.13 -6.79
C ASN A 495 27.16 2.01 -5.87
N LEU A 496 26.82 0.88 -6.47
CA LEU A 496 26.33 -0.30 -5.78
C LEU A 496 27.34 -1.43 -5.88
N GLN A 497 27.62 -2.05 -4.74
CA GLN A 497 28.39 -3.28 -4.64
C GLN A 497 27.51 -4.34 -4.00
N ILE A 498 27.43 -5.53 -4.57
CA ILE A 498 26.68 -6.67 -4.00
C ILE A 498 27.62 -7.87 -3.89
N SER A 499 27.68 -8.46 -2.70
CA SER A 499 28.28 -9.77 -2.46
C SER A 499 27.21 -10.76 -2.04
N THR A 500 27.14 -11.90 -2.74
CA THR A 500 26.24 -13.03 -2.42
C THR A 500 26.96 -14.15 -1.65
N THR A 501 28.25 -13.97 -1.35
CA THR A 501 29.06 -14.92 -0.58
C THR A 501 29.44 -14.39 0.81
N LEU A 502 29.39 -13.08 1.00
CA LEU A 502 29.64 -12.46 2.31
C LEU A 502 28.47 -12.73 3.25
N SER A 503 28.80 -12.99 4.52
CA SER A 503 27.86 -13.02 5.63
C SER A 503 28.29 -11.99 6.67
N ILE A 504 27.32 -11.30 7.28
CA ILE A 504 27.57 -10.42 8.44
C ILE A 504 27.14 -11.11 9.73
N ASP A 505 27.65 -10.61 10.85
CA ASP A 505 27.31 -11.10 12.19
C ASP A 505 25.79 -10.98 12.46
N PRO A 506 25.13 -12.03 12.99
CA PRO A 506 23.72 -11.99 13.37
C PRO A 506 23.30 -10.79 14.24
N ALA A 507 24.21 -10.23 15.04
CA ALA A 507 23.95 -9.05 15.88
C ALA A 507 23.53 -7.81 15.07
N TRP A 508 23.91 -7.73 13.79
CA TRP A 508 23.45 -6.69 12.87
C TRP A 508 21.95 -6.72 12.57
N PHE A 509 21.32 -7.88 12.75
CA PHE A 509 19.89 -8.05 12.51
C PHE A 509 19.03 -7.83 13.78
N ALA A 510 19.68 -7.41 14.87
CA ALA A 510 19.06 -7.19 16.18
C ALA A 510 19.11 -5.71 16.59
N SER A 511 19.01 -5.43 17.90
CA SER A 511 19.10 -4.07 18.44
C SER A 511 20.45 -3.45 18.12
N ARG A 512 20.44 -2.37 17.35
CA ARG A 512 21.64 -1.57 17.05
C ARG A 512 22.07 -0.78 18.27
N LYS A 513 21.11 -0.28 19.05
CA LYS A 513 21.41 0.42 20.31
C LYS A 513 22.18 -0.47 21.29
N ALA A 514 21.78 -1.73 21.47
CA ALA A 514 22.50 -2.66 22.34
C ALA A 514 23.93 -2.93 21.82
N ALA A 515 24.07 -3.26 20.53
CA ALA A 515 25.37 -3.55 19.93
C ALA A 515 26.35 -2.37 20.02
N LEU A 516 25.89 -1.14 19.77
CA LEU A 516 26.72 0.05 19.89
C LEU A 516 27.20 0.30 21.33
N LYS A 517 26.34 0.05 22.32
CA LYS A 517 26.72 0.16 23.74
C LYS A 517 27.82 -0.83 24.13
N GLU A 518 27.74 -2.07 23.63
CA GLU A 518 28.74 -3.12 23.90
C GLU A 518 30.10 -2.79 23.28
N CYS A 519 30.11 -2.16 22.10
CA CYS A 519 31.34 -1.70 21.45
C CYS A 519 31.93 -0.42 22.05
N GLY A 520 31.35 0.11 23.15
CA GLY A 520 31.77 1.38 23.74
C GLY A 520 31.57 2.58 22.83
N ALA A 521 30.71 2.45 21.80
CA ALA A 521 30.38 3.58 20.95
C ALA A 521 29.59 4.60 21.77
N ASP A 522 29.96 5.88 21.64
CA ASP A 522 29.21 6.97 22.24
C ASP A 522 27.85 7.03 21.53
N LEU A 523 26.86 6.37 22.14
CA LEU A 523 25.46 6.53 21.81
C LEU A 523 25.10 7.94 22.24
N MET A 524 25.44 8.89 21.37
CA MET A 524 25.12 10.31 21.45
C MET A 524 23.86 10.54 22.34
N LYS A 525 24.08 11.31 23.43
CA LYS A 525 23.38 11.25 24.74
C LYS A 525 21.85 11.19 24.72
#